data_AF-A0A2P7TFS5-F1
#
_entry.id   AF-A0A2P7TFS5-F1
#
_cell.length_a   1.000
_cell.length_b   1.000
_cell.length_c   1.000
_cell.angle_alpha   90.00
_cell.angle_beta   90.00
_cell.angle_gamma   90.00
#
_symmetry.space_group_name_H-M   'P 1'
#
loop_
_entity.id
_entity.type
_entity.pdbx_description
1 polymer ?
#
loop_
_entity_poly.entity_id
_entity_poly.type
_entity_poly.pdbx_seq_one_letter_code
_entity_poly.pdbx_strand_id
1 'polypeptide(L)'
;MGYIWGEKETVAMLKDKELIIAEIVSYLYEDHFRPKEAEFGVSLQDGVALFYNLVTMPIDNSELDGLTTTLFEAAGNFYDSDLPHERIYIKDIATSFDAVIKKILFFTCPPKFQTAVTSKWMLKRLVEEIGILHGNPSTILWDTPTPITDTGGFPAYLQTAYKTRNKVHEAKDWNAPQLSDRFIACLMTYVYLVLDNYADLYSGIDAFVKQKKDTELLQGVDMNRYLTQVENRVKTELTKRFIELEMYEQELLDEDIADRDLEEVWEDSEEETELDENQTDETEPDDDTDEEDTDDDADEDEMLLRREKRRGKISELRKDIPQMIIRGRPGMGKTTTLRYLTLCDAQRRQPVPFLFYLKGYQSNKGTLLQQIATAEAMEAQWLERYLAAGNGALYLDGLNEIIDAGEREKLKTEIEGIARICTNMVVSSREKAYDTDRFKIPVFDLKPLDAAQITEYVGKVYKKEEIVVLQDGNRQTYTPQTFVQLLQKSPKLYRLCQNPFFLR
;
A
#
# COMPACT_ATOMS: atom_id res chain seq x y z
N MET A 1 -35.43 40.55 22.59
CA MET A 1 -34.40 41.55 22.22
C MET A 1 -33.92 41.17 20.84
N GLY A 2 -34.34 41.92 19.81
CA GLY A 2 -34.03 41.60 18.42
C GLY A 2 -32.64 42.11 18.07
N TYR A 3 -31.78 41.20 17.61
CA TYR A 3 -30.54 41.54 16.91
C TYR A 3 -30.86 41.66 15.42
N ILE A 4 -30.68 42.86 14.87
CA ILE A 4 -30.80 43.14 13.45
C ILE A 4 -29.43 42.81 12.84
N TRP A 5 -29.34 41.73 12.08
CA TRP A 5 -28.17 41.39 11.28
C TRP A 5 -28.18 42.19 9.97
N GLY A 6 -27.02 42.73 9.59
CA GLY A 6 -26.87 43.59 8.42
C GLY A 6 -26.49 42.81 7.17
N GLU A 7 -27.17 43.09 6.05
CA GLU A 7 -27.04 42.49 4.69
C GLU A 7 -25.62 42.37 4.09
N LYS A 8 -24.56 42.84 4.75
CA LYS A 8 -23.17 42.73 4.26
C LYS A 8 -22.38 41.58 4.88
N GLU A 9 -22.87 40.93 5.92
CA GLU A 9 -22.20 39.77 6.55
C GLU A 9 -22.66 38.42 5.96
N THR A 10 -23.83 38.34 5.34
CA THR A 10 -24.43 37.11 4.81
C THR A 10 -23.66 36.51 3.62
N VAL A 11 -22.85 37.31 2.90
CA VAL A 11 -21.99 36.82 1.81
C VAL A 11 -20.61 36.36 2.30
N ALA A 12 -20.23 36.69 3.55
CA ALA A 12 -19.02 36.18 4.20
C ALA A 12 -19.23 34.85 4.94
N MET A 13 -20.48 34.40 5.07
CA MET A 13 -20.93 33.28 5.91
C MET A 13 -20.53 31.86 5.45
N LEU A 14 -19.84 31.70 4.32
CA LEU A 14 -19.29 30.39 3.88
C LEU A 14 -17.83 30.17 4.30
N LYS A 15 -17.32 30.81 5.37
CA LYS A 15 -15.89 30.70 5.75
C LYS A 15 -15.55 30.22 7.15
N ASP A 16 -16.50 30.07 8.07
CA ASP A 16 -16.19 29.51 9.39
C ASP A 16 -17.09 28.32 9.74
N LYS A 17 -16.54 27.12 9.55
CA LYS A 17 -17.17 25.86 9.92
C LYS A 17 -17.62 25.87 11.39
N GLU A 18 -16.82 26.42 12.29
CA GLU A 18 -17.11 26.42 13.71
C GLU A 18 -18.30 27.32 14.06
N LEU A 19 -18.44 28.44 13.34
CA LEU A 19 -19.59 29.34 13.51
C LEU A 19 -20.90 28.65 13.10
N ILE A 20 -20.93 28.01 11.93
CA ILE A 20 -22.11 27.28 11.44
C ILE A 20 -22.51 26.17 12.41
N ILE A 21 -21.53 25.42 12.92
CA ILE A 21 -21.79 24.37 13.92
C ILE A 21 -22.37 24.98 15.19
N ALA A 22 -21.76 26.05 15.71
CA ALA A 22 -22.22 26.71 16.94
C ALA A 22 -23.64 27.27 16.81
N GLU A 23 -23.99 27.87 15.66
CA GLU A 23 -25.32 28.39 15.38
C GLU A 23 -26.37 27.29 15.33
N ILE A 24 -26.12 26.20 14.58
CA ILE A 24 -27.04 25.06 14.51
C ILE A 24 -27.21 24.42 15.90
N VAL A 25 -26.13 24.22 16.65
CA VAL A 25 -26.17 23.66 18.01
C VAL A 25 -27.00 24.57 18.92
N SER A 26 -26.73 25.87 18.93
CA SER A 26 -27.48 26.85 19.73
C SER A 26 -28.98 26.83 19.39
N TYR A 27 -29.31 26.71 18.11
CA TYR A 27 -30.70 26.71 17.63
C TYR A 27 -31.47 25.45 18.01
N LEU A 28 -30.80 24.30 18.06
CA LEU A 28 -31.44 23.00 18.24
C LEU A 28 -31.34 22.46 19.68
N TYR A 29 -30.39 22.93 20.49
CA TYR A 29 -30.05 22.26 21.76
C TYR A 29 -31.17 22.32 22.79
N GLU A 30 -31.54 23.50 23.29
CA GLU A 30 -32.40 23.63 24.48
C GLU A 30 -33.81 23.07 24.27
N ASP A 31 -34.46 23.44 23.17
CA ASP A 31 -35.89 23.15 22.96
C ASP A 31 -36.13 21.81 22.24
N HIS A 32 -35.13 21.28 21.52
CA HIS A 32 -35.35 20.15 20.60
C HIS A 32 -34.47 18.93 20.87
N PHE A 33 -33.21 19.13 21.31
CA PHE A 33 -32.27 18.03 21.51
C PHE A 33 -32.10 17.62 22.98
N ARG A 34 -31.97 18.59 23.89
CA ARG A 34 -31.70 18.37 25.32
C ARG A 34 -32.63 17.35 25.99
N PRO A 35 -33.95 17.30 25.68
CA PRO A 35 -34.84 16.27 26.26
C PRO A 35 -34.50 14.83 25.86
N LYS A 36 -33.68 14.66 24.81
CA LYS A 36 -33.37 13.39 24.14
C LYS A 36 -31.88 13.08 24.11
N GLU A 37 -31.03 13.95 24.67
CA GLU A 37 -29.56 13.81 24.65
C GLU A 37 -29.11 12.44 25.19
N ALA A 38 -29.77 11.93 26.23
CA ALA A 38 -29.45 10.62 26.82
C ALA A 38 -29.75 9.41 25.90
N GLU A 39 -30.51 9.60 24.81
CA GLU A 39 -30.78 8.54 23.82
C GLU A 39 -29.57 8.33 22.88
N PHE A 40 -28.63 9.28 22.83
CA PHE A 40 -27.46 9.22 21.94
C PHE A 40 -26.17 9.00 22.72
N GLY A 41 -25.27 8.19 22.15
CA GLY A 41 -23.92 8.01 22.68
C GLY A 41 -22.94 9.13 22.31
N VAL A 42 -23.41 10.20 21.67
CA VAL A 42 -22.60 11.25 21.03
C VAL A 42 -23.25 12.62 21.27
N SER A 43 -22.43 13.65 21.46
CA SER A 43 -22.91 15.02 21.68
C SER A 43 -23.58 15.61 20.44
N LEU A 44 -24.49 16.59 20.64
CA LEU A 44 -25.09 17.32 19.52
C LEU A 44 -24.02 18.02 18.67
N GLN A 45 -23.00 18.60 19.32
CA GLN A 45 -21.92 19.30 18.64
C GLN A 45 -21.16 18.38 17.68
N ASP A 46 -20.82 17.16 18.12
CA ASP A 46 -20.15 16.18 17.29
C ASP A 46 -21.05 15.69 16.14
N GLY A 47 -22.35 15.50 16.41
CA GLY A 47 -23.34 15.15 15.39
C GLY A 47 -23.47 16.22 14.31
N VAL A 48 -23.56 17.50 14.70
CA VAL A 48 -23.61 18.64 13.78
C VAL A 48 -22.29 18.81 13.02
N ALA A 49 -21.14 18.60 13.67
CA ALA A 49 -19.84 18.62 13.01
C ALA A 49 -19.72 17.51 11.94
N LEU A 50 -20.21 16.30 12.23
CA LEU A 50 -20.24 15.20 11.27
C LEU A 50 -21.24 15.47 10.13
N PHE A 51 -22.40 16.07 10.44
CA PHE A 51 -23.37 16.52 9.44
C PHE A 51 -22.78 17.56 8.50
N TYR A 52 -22.03 18.53 9.03
CA TYR A 52 -21.29 19.49 8.22
C TYR A 52 -20.31 18.81 7.27
N ASN A 53 -19.49 17.88 7.80
CA ASN A 53 -18.55 17.13 6.97
C ASN A 53 -19.27 16.32 5.88
N LEU A 54 -20.38 15.66 6.22
CA LEU A 54 -21.22 14.91 5.27
C LEU A 54 -21.70 15.78 4.09
N VAL A 55 -22.25 16.96 4.40
CA VAL A 55 -22.81 17.87 3.39
C VAL A 55 -21.70 18.42 2.48
N THR A 56 -20.60 18.87 3.09
CA THR A 56 -19.47 19.52 2.41
C THR A 56 -18.55 18.59 1.63
N MET A 57 -18.49 17.30 1.98
CA MET A 57 -17.57 16.36 1.33
C MET A 57 -17.98 16.10 -0.13
N PRO A 58 -17.11 16.37 -1.12
CA PRO A 58 -17.35 16.02 -2.51
C PRO A 58 -17.14 14.53 -2.73
N ILE A 59 -18.13 13.86 -3.32
CA ILE A 59 -18.13 12.42 -3.61
C ILE A 59 -18.15 12.11 -5.11
N ASP A 60 -17.77 13.10 -5.93
CA ASP A 60 -17.73 13.05 -7.39
C ASP A 60 -19.09 12.67 -8.00
N ASN A 61 -20.16 13.14 -7.37
CA ASN A 61 -21.53 12.97 -7.83
C ASN A 61 -22.20 14.33 -7.95
N SER A 62 -22.40 14.79 -9.18
CA SER A 62 -22.89 16.14 -9.47
C SER A 62 -24.27 16.46 -8.88
N GLU A 63 -25.14 15.46 -8.65
CA GLU A 63 -26.43 15.66 -8.00
C GLU A 63 -26.28 15.92 -6.48
N LEU A 64 -25.28 15.29 -5.85
CA LEU A 64 -25.11 15.30 -4.40
C LEU A 64 -24.09 16.33 -3.92
N ASP A 65 -23.11 16.68 -4.75
CA ASP A 65 -22.05 17.64 -4.40
C ASP A 65 -22.56 19.09 -4.32
N GLY A 66 -23.70 19.38 -4.93
CA GLY A 66 -24.40 20.67 -4.83
C GLY A 66 -25.06 20.93 -3.47
N LEU A 67 -25.11 19.94 -2.56
CA LEU A 67 -25.77 20.07 -1.26
C LEU A 67 -25.22 21.22 -0.41
N THR A 68 -23.91 21.50 -0.49
CA THR A 68 -23.29 22.57 0.30
C THR A 68 -23.90 23.93 -0.03
N THR A 69 -24.03 24.23 -1.33
CA THR A 69 -24.58 25.50 -1.78
C THR A 69 -26.09 25.53 -1.56
N THR A 70 -26.82 24.45 -1.85
CA THR A 70 -28.29 24.49 -1.72
C THR A 70 -28.76 24.48 -0.27
N LEU A 71 -28.16 23.67 0.60
CA LEU A 71 -28.67 23.45 1.96
C LEU A 71 -28.17 24.51 2.94
N PHE A 72 -26.85 24.76 3.00
CA PHE A 72 -26.32 25.70 4.00
C PHE A 72 -26.58 27.15 3.63
N GLU A 73 -26.55 27.53 2.35
CA GLU A 73 -26.94 28.90 1.96
C GLU A 73 -28.42 29.14 2.26
N ALA A 74 -29.29 28.17 1.96
CA ALA A 74 -30.71 28.31 2.28
C ALA A 74 -30.96 28.34 3.79
N ALA A 75 -30.24 27.51 4.56
CA ALA A 75 -30.39 27.47 6.01
C ALA A 75 -29.90 28.75 6.69
N GLY A 76 -28.74 29.27 6.28
CA GLY A 76 -28.18 30.51 6.83
C GLY A 76 -29.04 31.74 6.52
N ASN A 77 -29.59 31.82 5.31
CA ASN A 77 -30.42 32.97 4.92
C ASN A 77 -31.86 32.91 5.45
N PHE A 78 -32.31 31.79 6.02
CA PHE A 78 -33.72 31.58 6.33
C PHE A 78 -34.29 32.64 7.30
N TYR A 79 -33.64 32.89 8.44
CA TYR A 79 -34.14 33.85 9.45
C TYR A 79 -33.79 35.31 9.19
N ASP A 80 -32.87 35.58 8.26
CA ASP A 80 -32.47 36.93 7.87
C ASP A 80 -33.33 37.51 6.73
N SER A 81 -34.30 36.72 6.26
CA SER A 81 -35.07 37.00 5.05
C SER A 81 -36.51 37.39 5.34
N ASP A 82 -37.17 38.00 4.35
CA ASP A 82 -38.61 38.23 4.43
C ASP A 82 -39.40 36.94 4.19
N LEU A 83 -40.70 36.96 4.55
CA LEU A 83 -41.58 35.81 4.43
C LEU A 83 -41.65 35.21 3.00
N PRO A 84 -41.72 35.99 1.91
CA PRO A 84 -41.57 35.46 0.55
C PRO A 84 -40.28 34.65 0.33
N HIS A 85 -39.14 35.10 0.83
CA HIS A 85 -37.86 34.42 0.67
C HIS A 85 -37.73 33.21 1.61
N GLU A 86 -38.22 33.26 2.84
CA GLU A 86 -38.32 32.10 3.74
C GLU A 86 -39.00 30.90 3.05
N ARG A 87 -40.06 31.17 2.28
CA ARG A 87 -40.80 30.15 1.51
C ARG A 87 -40.01 29.54 0.37
N ILE A 88 -39.02 30.27 -0.17
CA ILE A 88 -38.08 29.75 -1.17
C ILE A 88 -37.05 28.89 -0.45
N TYR A 89 -36.43 29.39 0.61
CA TYR A 89 -35.37 28.66 1.32
C TYR A 89 -35.87 27.37 1.96
N ILE A 90 -37.07 27.34 2.54
CA ILE A 90 -37.63 26.09 3.08
C ILE A 90 -37.78 25.02 2.00
N LYS A 91 -37.97 25.41 0.73
CA LYS A 91 -38.08 24.46 -0.37
C LYS A 91 -36.73 23.82 -0.67
N ASP A 92 -35.66 24.60 -0.69
CA ASP A 92 -34.31 24.09 -0.94
C ASP A 92 -33.83 23.21 0.22
N ILE A 93 -34.14 23.61 1.46
CA ILE A 93 -33.87 22.83 2.66
C ILE A 93 -34.63 21.50 2.61
N ALA A 94 -35.95 21.52 2.37
CA ALA A 94 -36.78 20.31 2.39
C ALA A 94 -36.49 19.37 1.20
N THR A 95 -36.13 19.90 0.03
CA THR A 95 -35.79 19.06 -1.14
C THR A 95 -34.41 18.42 -1.05
N SER A 96 -33.53 18.95 -0.19
CA SER A 96 -32.23 18.34 0.13
C SER A 96 -32.33 17.00 0.87
N PHE A 97 -33.51 16.64 1.40
CA PHE A 97 -33.70 15.45 2.23
C PHE A 97 -33.29 14.15 1.53
N ASP A 98 -33.73 13.93 0.28
CA ASP A 98 -33.34 12.75 -0.49
C ASP A 98 -31.82 12.65 -0.67
N ALA A 99 -31.17 13.79 -0.94
CA ALA A 99 -29.73 13.86 -1.18
C ALA A 99 -28.91 13.63 0.09
N VAL A 100 -29.37 14.12 1.25
CA VAL A 100 -28.75 13.83 2.56
C VAL A 100 -28.79 12.32 2.85
N ILE A 101 -29.94 11.66 2.71
CA ILE A 101 -30.03 10.20 2.92
C ILE A 101 -29.11 9.45 1.95
N LYS A 102 -29.11 9.83 0.67
CA LYS A 102 -28.22 9.21 -0.33
C LYS A 102 -26.74 9.36 0.05
N LYS A 103 -26.30 10.53 0.55
CA LYS A 103 -24.92 10.71 1.03
C LYS A 103 -24.63 9.84 2.25
N ILE A 104 -25.55 9.68 3.19
CA ILE A 104 -25.36 8.75 4.31
C ILE A 104 -25.18 7.33 3.79
N LEU A 105 -26.09 6.87 2.91
CA LEU A 105 -25.98 5.54 2.29
C LEU A 105 -24.67 5.36 1.51
N PHE A 106 -24.13 6.40 0.88
CA PHE A 106 -22.84 6.32 0.18
C PHE A 106 -21.72 5.92 1.14
N PHE A 107 -21.67 6.51 2.33
CA PHE A 107 -20.64 6.24 3.32
C PHE A 107 -20.91 5.01 4.18
N THR A 108 -22.17 4.68 4.47
CA THR A 108 -22.52 3.56 5.38
C THR A 108 -22.85 2.26 4.64
N CYS A 109 -23.40 2.32 3.42
CA CYS A 109 -23.84 1.14 2.68
C CYS A 109 -23.78 1.34 1.15
N PRO A 110 -22.58 1.28 0.53
CA PRO A 110 -22.41 1.51 -0.91
C PRO A 110 -23.31 0.69 -1.83
N PRO A 111 -23.63 -0.60 -1.55
CA PRO A 111 -24.57 -1.37 -2.38
C PRO A 111 -25.99 -0.78 -2.38
N LYS A 112 -26.48 -0.31 -1.23
CA LYS A 112 -27.79 0.33 -1.13
C LYS A 112 -27.78 1.69 -1.80
N PHE A 113 -26.72 2.48 -1.66
CA PHE A 113 -26.54 3.73 -2.39
C PHE A 113 -26.64 3.52 -3.90
N GLN A 114 -25.90 2.55 -4.45
CA GLN A 114 -25.92 2.25 -5.87
C GLN A 114 -27.32 1.84 -6.33
N THR A 115 -28.02 1.03 -5.53
CA THR A 115 -29.40 0.63 -5.82
C THR A 115 -30.35 1.83 -5.78
N ALA A 116 -30.20 2.73 -4.81
CA ALA A 116 -31.01 3.92 -4.65
C ALA A 116 -30.90 4.89 -5.83
N VAL A 117 -29.67 5.12 -6.31
CA VAL A 117 -29.39 5.97 -7.48
C VAL A 117 -29.92 5.32 -8.77
N THR A 118 -29.61 4.05 -9.00
CA THR A 118 -29.99 3.35 -10.24
C THR A 118 -31.50 3.11 -10.35
N SER A 119 -32.13 2.70 -9.26
CA SER A 119 -33.57 2.39 -9.21
C SER A 119 -34.44 3.61 -8.91
N LYS A 120 -33.83 4.79 -8.73
CA LYS A 120 -34.50 6.05 -8.39
C LYS A 120 -35.46 5.90 -7.22
N TRP A 121 -34.95 5.44 -6.08
CA TRP A 121 -35.78 5.26 -4.89
C TRP A 121 -36.51 6.56 -4.51
N MET A 122 -37.78 6.41 -4.14
CA MET A 122 -38.57 7.49 -3.55
C MET A 122 -38.17 7.71 -2.09
N LEU A 123 -38.39 8.91 -1.56
CA LEU A 123 -38.06 9.28 -0.18
C LEU A 123 -38.53 8.27 0.88
N LYS A 124 -39.74 7.72 0.73
CA LYS A 124 -40.26 6.69 1.64
C LYS A 124 -39.32 5.48 1.72
N ARG A 125 -38.90 4.96 0.57
CA ARG A 125 -37.99 3.80 0.50
C ARG A 125 -36.60 4.15 1.01
N LEU A 126 -36.11 5.37 0.74
CA LEU A 126 -34.84 5.86 1.28
C LEU A 126 -34.85 5.84 2.82
N VAL A 127 -35.93 6.34 3.45
CA VAL A 127 -36.09 6.34 4.91
C VAL A 127 -36.20 4.92 5.47
N GLU A 128 -36.91 4.03 4.80
CA GLU A 128 -37.03 2.62 5.22
C GLU A 128 -35.67 1.90 5.18
N GLU A 129 -34.84 2.19 4.18
CA GLU A 129 -33.60 1.45 3.91
C GLU A 129 -32.39 1.91 4.71
N ILE A 130 -32.33 3.19 5.09
CA ILE A 130 -31.30 3.70 6.01
C ILE A 130 -31.56 3.28 7.46
N GLY A 131 -32.70 2.64 7.74
CA GLY A 131 -32.90 1.91 9.00
C GLY A 131 -33.43 2.77 10.16
N ILE A 132 -33.80 4.03 9.93
CA ILE A 132 -34.21 5.05 10.91
C ILE A 132 -35.26 4.60 11.96
N LEU A 133 -35.99 3.51 11.70
CA LEU A 133 -37.15 3.07 12.45
C LEU A 133 -36.86 1.88 13.37
N HIS A 134 -35.66 1.76 13.94
CA HIS A 134 -35.31 0.68 14.85
C HIS A 134 -36.38 0.54 15.96
N GLY A 135 -37.26 -0.46 15.84
CA GLY A 135 -38.35 -0.73 16.78
C GLY A 135 -39.69 -0.01 16.53
N ASN A 136 -39.78 0.91 15.56
CA ASN A 136 -41.03 1.59 15.20
C ASN A 136 -41.61 1.02 13.90
N PRO A 137 -42.88 0.55 13.87
CA PRO A 137 -43.47 0.05 12.63
C PRO A 137 -43.59 1.17 11.60
N SER A 138 -42.96 0.98 10.45
CA SER A 138 -42.86 1.95 9.33
C SER A 138 -44.20 2.44 8.80
N THR A 139 -45.27 1.68 9.03
CA THR A 139 -46.64 2.05 8.68
C THR A 139 -47.20 3.23 9.48
N ILE A 140 -46.63 3.57 10.65
CA ILE A 140 -47.16 4.64 11.53
C ILE A 140 -46.73 6.05 11.08
N LEU A 141 -45.66 6.20 10.29
CA LEU A 141 -45.19 7.56 9.96
C LEU A 141 -45.92 8.20 8.78
N TRP A 142 -46.36 7.38 7.83
CA TRP A 142 -46.78 7.87 6.52
C TRP A 142 -48.29 8.12 6.43
N ASP A 143 -49.08 7.20 6.99
CA ASP A 143 -50.51 7.06 6.66
C ASP A 143 -51.44 7.37 7.85
N THR A 144 -50.92 7.57 9.06
CA THR A 144 -51.78 7.87 10.22
C THR A 144 -52.02 9.37 10.41
N PRO A 145 -53.29 9.82 10.46
CA PRO A 145 -53.65 11.18 10.88
C PRO A 145 -53.50 11.37 12.40
N THR A 146 -53.26 10.29 13.15
CA THR A 146 -53.12 10.33 14.60
C THR A 146 -51.84 11.06 14.98
N PRO A 147 -51.91 12.06 15.87
CA PRO A 147 -50.73 12.75 16.37
C PRO A 147 -49.81 11.71 17.03
N ILE A 148 -48.55 11.71 16.61
CA ILE A 148 -47.48 11.03 17.34
C ILE A 148 -47.55 11.58 18.76
N THR A 149 -47.80 10.71 19.74
CA THR A 149 -48.00 11.13 21.15
C THR A 149 -46.73 11.77 21.73
N ASP A 150 -45.57 11.46 21.13
CA ASP A 150 -44.31 12.16 21.35
C ASP A 150 -44.16 13.29 20.31
N THR A 151 -44.76 14.46 20.58
CA THR A 151 -44.68 15.64 19.72
C THR A 151 -43.29 16.29 19.70
N GLY A 152 -42.37 15.88 20.58
CA GLY A 152 -41.01 16.40 20.66
C GLY A 152 -39.92 15.41 20.21
N GLY A 153 -40.30 14.16 19.90
CA GLY A 153 -39.37 13.11 19.51
C GLY A 153 -39.05 13.10 18.01
N PHE A 154 -37.98 12.39 17.67
CA PHE A 154 -37.52 12.21 16.29
C PHE A 154 -38.60 11.76 15.29
N PRO A 155 -39.54 10.83 15.62
CA PRO A 155 -40.64 10.49 14.72
C PRO A 155 -41.49 11.69 14.28
N ALA A 156 -41.72 12.68 15.16
CA ALA A 156 -42.50 13.88 14.84
C ALA A 156 -41.75 14.82 13.89
N TYR A 157 -40.45 15.01 14.11
CA TYR A 157 -39.59 15.78 13.19
C TYR A 157 -39.52 15.11 11.81
N LEU A 158 -39.27 13.79 11.79
CA LEU A 158 -39.21 13.01 10.56
C LEU A 158 -40.51 13.08 9.76
N GLN A 159 -41.66 12.92 10.43
CA GLN A 159 -42.96 13.03 9.78
C GLN A 159 -43.20 14.44 9.23
N THR A 160 -42.83 15.48 9.98
CA THR A 160 -43.00 16.87 9.57
C THR A 160 -42.08 17.22 8.41
N ALA A 161 -40.81 16.81 8.44
CA ALA A 161 -39.86 16.99 7.35
C ALA A 161 -40.33 16.27 6.07
N TYR A 162 -40.80 15.03 6.20
CA TYR A 162 -41.36 14.27 5.08
C TYR A 162 -42.59 14.93 4.47
N LYS A 163 -43.55 15.37 5.31
CA LYS A 163 -44.73 16.12 4.85
C LYS A 163 -44.33 17.42 4.17
N THR A 164 -43.37 18.15 4.74
CA THR A 164 -42.83 19.40 4.18
C THR A 164 -42.25 19.17 2.79
N ARG A 165 -41.40 18.15 2.63
CA ARG A 165 -40.81 17.79 1.34
C ARG A 165 -41.87 17.45 0.29
N ASN A 166 -42.88 16.65 0.64
CA ASN A 166 -43.91 16.24 -0.32
C ASN A 166 -44.95 17.35 -0.63
N LYS A 167 -45.14 18.29 0.29
CA LYS A 167 -46.07 19.43 0.15
C LYS A 167 -45.36 20.76 -0.07
N VAL A 168 -44.10 20.72 -0.53
CA VAL A 168 -43.27 21.91 -0.66
C VAL A 168 -43.84 22.97 -1.62
N HIS A 169 -44.69 22.55 -2.56
CA HIS A 169 -45.43 23.44 -3.46
C HIS A 169 -46.54 24.25 -2.75
N GLU A 170 -46.97 23.84 -1.55
CA GLU A 170 -47.89 24.56 -0.68
C GLU A 170 -47.18 25.64 0.16
N ALA A 171 -45.85 25.80 0.05
CA ALA A 171 -45.08 26.72 0.89
C ALA A 171 -45.54 28.19 0.82
N LYS A 172 -46.09 28.60 -0.33
CA LYS A 172 -46.70 29.92 -0.53
C LYS A 172 -47.87 30.22 0.42
N ASP A 173 -48.50 29.19 0.95
CA ASP A 173 -49.68 29.29 1.81
C ASP A 173 -49.31 29.18 3.30
N TRP A 174 -48.03 28.91 3.61
CA TRP A 174 -47.55 28.80 4.98
C TRP A 174 -47.27 30.19 5.59
N ASN A 175 -47.60 30.32 6.87
CA ASN A 175 -47.26 31.50 7.68
C ASN A 175 -45.90 31.33 8.38
N ALA A 176 -45.37 32.40 8.97
CA ALA A 176 -44.04 32.40 9.60
C ALA A 176 -43.87 31.31 10.69
N PRO A 177 -44.81 31.12 11.65
CA PRO A 177 -44.72 30.01 12.59
C PRO A 177 -44.62 28.64 11.92
N GLN A 178 -45.46 28.37 10.92
CA GLN A 178 -45.43 27.10 10.19
C GLN A 178 -44.11 26.88 9.45
N LEU A 179 -43.52 27.94 8.91
CA LEU A 179 -42.23 27.89 8.23
C LEU A 179 -41.11 27.57 9.22
N SER A 180 -41.09 28.24 10.38
CA SER A 180 -40.12 27.97 11.44
C SER A 180 -40.21 26.53 11.96
N ASP A 181 -41.41 26.02 12.23
CA ASP A 181 -41.61 24.64 12.69
C ASP A 181 -41.07 23.62 11.67
N ARG A 182 -41.24 23.89 10.38
CA ARG A 182 -40.79 23.01 9.29
C ARG A 182 -39.29 23.08 9.10
N PHE A 183 -38.72 24.27 9.20
CA PHE A 183 -37.29 24.48 9.18
C PHE A 183 -36.60 23.66 10.27
N ILE A 184 -37.06 23.82 11.51
CA ILE A 184 -36.57 23.05 12.67
C ILE A 184 -36.72 21.55 12.42
N ALA A 185 -37.90 21.11 11.97
CA ALA A 185 -38.13 19.69 11.71
C ALA A 185 -37.18 19.12 10.65
N CYS A 186 -36.88 19.85 9.59
CA CYS A 186 -35.91 19.43 8.57
C CYS A 186 -34.50 19.31 9.16
N LEU A 187 -34.02 20.35 9.86
CA LEU A 187 -32.67 20.32 10.45
C LEU A 187 -32.53 19.24 11.52
N MET A 188 -33.49 19.14 12.45
CA MET A 188 -33.49 18.08 13.45
C MET A 188 -33.49 16.72 12.78
N THR A 189 -34.30 16.51 11.73
CA THR A 189 -34.29 15.25 10.99
C THR A 189 -32.89 14.95 10.47
N TYR A 190 -32.23 15.89 9.79
CA TYR A 190 -30.88 15.65 9.25
C TYR A 190 -29.84 15.33 10.32
N VAL A 191 -29.86 16.04 11.44
CA VAL A 191 -28.94 15.81 12.56
C VAL A 191 -29.22 14.46 13.22
N TYR A 192 -30.49 14.11 13.46
CA TYR A 192 -30.87 12.80 14.00
C TYR A 192 -30.41 11.65 13.09
N LEU A 193 -30.53 11.79 11.76
CA LEU A 193 -30.02 10.77 10.83
C LEU A 193 -28.52 10.53 11.00
N VAL A 194 -27.76 11.61 11.20
CA VAL A 194 -26.31 11.54 11.41
C VAL A 194 -25.99 10.93 12.76
N LEU A 195 -26.71 11.31 13.82
CA LEU A 195 -26.52 10.75 15.16
C LEU A 195 -26.85 9.26 15.23
N ASP A 196 -27.95 8.84 14.61
CA ASP A 196 -28.39 7.43 14.54
C ASP A 196 -27.39 6.56 13.76
N ASN A 197 -26.68 7.14 12.79
CA ASN A 197 -25.69 6.46 11.95
C ASN A 197 -24.24 6.86 12.27
N TYR A 198 -23.98 7.45 13.45
CA TYR A 198 -22.73 8.18 13.70
C TYR A 198 -21.48 7.33 13.50
N ALA A 199 -21.44 6.14 14.11
CA ALA A 199 -20.26 5.26 14.08
C ALA A 199 -19.91 4.82 12.64
N ASP A 200 -20.90 4.32 11.91
CA ASP A 200 -20.73 3.85 10.54
C ASP A 200 -20.39 5.02 9.61
N LEU A 201 -21.04 6.17 9.78
CA LEU A 201 -20.82 7.35 8.95
C LEU A 201 -19.43 7.95 9.19
N TYR A 202 -18.99 8.05 10.45
CA TYR A 202 -17.65 8.51 10.80
C TYR A 202 -16.59 7.62 10.18
N SER A 203 -16.73 6.29 10.34
CA SER A 203 -15.81 5.31 9.74
C SER A 203 -15.82 5.37 8.21
N GLY A 204 -16.98 5.53 7.59
CA GLY A 204 -17.12 5.61 6.14
C GLY A 204 -16.47 6.86 5.55
N ILE A 205 -16.66 8.03 6.19
CA ILE A 205 -16.02 9.29 5.79
C ILE A 205 -14.51 9.21 5.94
N ASP A 206 -13.98 8.69 7.06
CA ASP A 206 -12.53 8.54 7.26
C ASP A 206 -11.90 7.63 6.20
N ALA A 207 -12.52 6.48 5.93
CA ALA A 207 -12.08 5.55 4.90
C ALA A 207 -12.08 6.20 3.50
N PHE A 208 -13.11 6.97 3.16
CA PHE A 208 -13.19 7.69 1.90
C PHE A 208 -12.09 8.76 1.76
N VAL A 209 -11.87 9.57 2.79
CA VAL A 209 -10.80 10.59 2.81
C VAL A 209 -9.43 9.93 2.64
N LYS A 210 -9.20 8.81 3.33
CA LYS A 210 -7.97 8.03 3.19
C LYS A 210 -7.81 7.50 1.77
N GLN A 211 -8.84 6.90 1.19
CA GLN A 211 -8.80 6.40 -0.19
C GLN A 211 -8.53 7.51 -1.21
N LYS A 212 -9.13 8.69 -1.03
CA LYS A 212 -8.92 9.84 -1.92
C LYS A 212 -7.49 10.36 -1.83
N LYS A 213 -6.94 10.51 -0.61
CA LYS A 213 -5.52 10.83 -0.40
C LYS A 213 -4.61 9.79 -1.02
N ASP A 214 -4.92 8.51 -0.87
CA ASP A 214 -4.15 7.41 -1.46
C ASP A 214 -4.19 7.50 -2.99
N THR A 215 -5.34 7.83 -3.58
CA THR A 215 -5.51 8.03 -5.02
C THR A 215 -4.76 9.26 -5.53
N GLU A 216 -4.82 10.39 -4.82
CA GLU A 216 -4.09 11.62 -5.15
C GLU A 216 -2.58 11.42 -5.03
N LEU A 217 -2.13 10.72 -3.99
CA LEU A 217 -0.75 10.27 -3.84
C LEU A 217 -0.34 9.40 -5.05
N LEU A 218 -1.17 8.44 -5.45
CA LEU A 218 -0.94 7.59 -6.63
C LEU A 218 -0.92 8.38 -7.96
N GLN A 219 -1.70 9.45 -8.08
CA GLN A 219 -1.76 10.31 -9.27
C GLN A 219 -0.61 11.33 -9.34
N GLY A 220 0.04 11.66 -8.21
CA GLY A 220 1.14 12.61 -8.16
C GLY A 220 2.40 12.17 -8.91
N VAL A 221 2.52 10.87 -9.22
CA VAL A 221 3.67 10.34 -9.97
C VAL A 221 3.25 9.89 -11.36
N ASP A 222 3.76 10.59 -12.38
CA ASP A 222 3.63 10.17 -13.78
C ASP A 222 4.47 8.91 -14.03
N MET A 223 3.85 7.74 -13.84
CA MET A 223 4.48 6.43 -14.04
C MET A 223 5.01 6.23 -15.46
N ASN A 224 4.36 6.80 -16.48
CA ASN A 224 4.83 6.67 -17.86
C ASN A 224 6.16 7.43 -18.04
N ARG A 225 6.24 8.64 -17.48
CA ARG A 225 7.47 9.41 -17.45
C ARG A 225 8.56 8.70 -16.65
N TYR A 226 8.23 8.18 -15.47
CA TYR A 226 9.17 7.41 -14.65
C TYR A 226 9.74 6.21 -15.40
N LEU A 227 8.88 5.35 -15.95
CA LEU A 227 9.30 4.16 -16.69
C LEU A 227 10.18 4.51 -17.89
N THR A 228 9.84 5.57 -18.63
CA THR A 228 10.66 6.06 -19.75
C THR A 228 12.04 6.51 -19.26
N GLN A 229 12.13 7.18 -18.11
CA GLN A 229 13.40 7.57 -17.50
C GLN A 229 14.21 6.36 -17.05
N VAL A 230 13.59 5.36 -16.41
CA VAL A 230 14.24 4.12 -16.00
C VAL A 230 14.78 3.37 -17.20
N GLU A 231 13.98 3.18 -18.25
CA GLU A 231 14.42 2.54 -19.49
C GLU A 231 15.65 3.26 -20.07
N ASN A 232 15.59 4.58 -20.19
CA ASN A 232 16.69 5.36 -20.77
C ASN A 232 17.95 5.30 -19.89
N ARG A 233 17.79 5.40 -18.56
CA ARG A 233 18.89 5.28 -17.58
C ARG A 233 19.56 3.93 -17.69
N VAL A 234 18.78 2.84 -17.63
CA VAL A 234 19.30 1.47 -17.68
C VAL A 234 19.90 1.16 -19.05
N LYS A 235 19.23 1.52 -20.16
CA LYS A 235 19.79 1.41 -21.52
C LYS A 235 21.11 2.15 -21.60
N THR A 236 21.22 3.38 -21.09
CA THR A 236 22.47 4.14 -21.11
C THR A 236 23.56 3.47 -20.27
N GLU A 237 23.24 2.94 -19.09
CA GLU A 237 24.19 2.23 -18.23
C GLU A 237 24.65 0.90 -18.80
N LEU A 238 23.77 0.21 -19.52
CA LEU A 238 24.11 -0.97 -20.30
C LEU A 238 24.98 -0.55 -21.49
N THR A 239 24.59 0.44 -22.29
CA THR A 239 25.36 0.94 -23.45
C THR A 239 26.75 1.45 -23.06
N LYS A 240 26.88 2.19 -21.95
CA LYS A 240 28.18 2.66 -21.41
C LYS A 240 29.09 1.52 -20.97
N ARG A 241 28.54 0.33 -20.67
CA ARG A 241 29.30 -0.87 -20.32
C ARG A 241 29.35 -1.91 -21.46
N PHE A 242 28.56 -1.74 -22.52
CA PHE A 242 28.27 -2.71 -23.58
C PHE A 242 27.65 -2.02 -24.81
N ILE A 243 28.44 -1.75 -25.84
CA ILE A 243 27.90 -1.83 -27.20
C ILE A 243 27.56 -3.31 -27.40
N GLU A 244 26.27 -3.63 -27.56
CA GLU A 244 25.70 -4.93 -27.99
C GLU A 244 25.63 -6.10 -26.99
N LEU A 245 24.87 -5.95 -25.90
CA LEU A 245 24.23 -7.11 -25.26
C LEU A 245 22.70 -6.97 -25.27
N GLU A 246 22.05 -7.63 -26.24
CA GLU A 246 20.79 -8.30 -25.91
C GLU A 246 21.13 -9.39 -24.88
N MET A 247 20.90 -9.03 -23.62
CA MET A 247 21.39 -9.74 -22.47
C MET A 247 20.71 -11.08 -22.26
N TYR A 248 21.55 -12.08 -21.94
CA TYR A 248 21.13 -13.38 -21.47
C TYR A 248 20.70 -13.34 -20.03
N GLU A 249 19.63 -14.07 -19.79
CA GLU A 249 19.21 -14.44 -18.47
C GLU A 249 20.11 -15.55 -17.92
N GLN A 250 20.75 -15.30 -16.78
CA GLN A 250 21.66 -16.28 -16.15
C GLN A 250 20.87 -17.35 -15.40
N GLU A 251 21.39 -18.58 -15.41
CA GLU A 251 20.87 -19.67 -14.59
C GLU A 251 21.29 -19.54 -13.12
N LEU A 252 20.35 -19.82 -12.24
CA LEU A 252 20.51 -19.82 -10.79
C LEU A 252 20.47 -21.25 -10.21
N LEU A 253 21.14 -21.44 -9.08
CA LEU A 253 21.13 -22.64 -8.23
C LEU A 253 20.69 -22.26 -6.82
N ASP A 254 19.69 -22.93 -6.29
CA ASP A 254 19.27 -22.81 -4.89
C ASP A 254 20.23 -23.56 -3.95
N GLU A 255 20.69 -22.90 -2.88
CA GLU A 255 21.40 -23.52 -1.76
C GLU A 255 20.47 -23.52 -0.53
N ASP A 256 19.92 -24.67 -0.16
CA ASP A 256 19.16 -24.83 1.08
C ASP A 256 20.11 -24.98 2.29
N ILE A 257 19.66 -24.42 3.41
CA ILE A 257 20.35 -24.27 4.71
C ILE A 257 20.77 -25.62 5.33
N ALA A 258 20.12 -26.72 4.96
CA ALA A 258 20.27 -28.02 5.61
C ALA A 258 21.52 -28.83 5.21
N ASP A 259 22.25 -28.44 4.16
CA ASP A 259 23.40 -29.22 3.66
C ASP A 259 24.75 -28.83 4.32
N ARG A 260 24.79 -27.88 5.27
CA ARG A 260 26.05 -27.37 5.86
C ARG A 260 26.53 -28.07 7.12
N ASP A 261 25.67 -28.83 7.82
CA ASP A 261 26.06 -29.50 9.07
C ASP A 261 26.96 -30.74 8.87
N LEU A 262 27.32 -31.07 7.62
CA LEU A 262 28.12 -32.27 7.30
C LEU A 262 29.54 -31.99 6.77
N GLU A 263 29.93 -30.73 6.52
CA GLU A 263 31.24 -30.41 5.91
C GLU A 263 32.25 -29.67 6.82
N GLU A 264 31.92 -29.31 8.06
CA GLU A 264 32.86 -28.70 9.02
C GLU A 264 33.26 -29.66 10.18
N VAL A 265 33.90 -30.80 9.86
CA VAL A 265 34.60 -31.62 10.89
C VAL A 265 35.93 -32.17 10.37
N TRP A 266 36.66 -31.47 9.50
CA TRP A 266 38.00 -31.92 9.12
C TRP A 266 38.88 -30.73 8.75
N GLU A 267 39.38 -29.98 9.74
CA GLU A 267 40.63 -29.22 9.59
C GLU A 267 41.29 -28.97 10.98
N ASP A 268 42.33 -29.76 11.21
CA ASP A 268 43.60 -29.45 11.86
C ASP A 268 43.66 -29.15 13.37
N SER A 269 43.84 -30.23 14.15
CA SER A 269 44.52 -30.18 15.45
C SER A 269 46.01 -30.51 15.29
N GLU A 270 46.84 -29.49 15.05
CA GLU A 270 48.28 -29.54 15.31
C GLU A 270 48.66 -28.38 16.24
N GLU A 271 49.24 -28.75 17.40
CA GLU A 271 50.16 -28.02 18.30
C GLU A 271 49.76 -26.59 18.77
N GLU A 272 49.74 -26.27 20.08
CA GLU A 272 50.90 -26.18 20.97
C GLU A 272 50.52 -26.35 22.46
N THR A 273 51.42 -27.03 23.18
CA THR A 273 51.72 -27.00 24.63
C THR A 273 51.76 -25.56 25.22
N GLU A 274 51.53 -25.25 26.49
CA GLU A 274 52.14 -25.77 27.72
C GLU A 274 51.59 -24.99 28.96
N LEU A 275 51.63 -25.63 30.15
CA LEU A 275 51.57 -25.05 31.52
C LEU A 275 50.22 -24.58 32.11
N ASP A 276 49.72 -25.29 33.13
CA ASP A 276 49.96 -24.92 34.54
C ASP A 276 49.54 -26.05 35.50
N GLU A 277 50.44 -26.42 36.41
CA GLU A 277 50.21 -27.42 37.47
C GLU A 277 49.75 -26.70 38.74
N ASN A 278 48.60 -27.09 39.32
CA ASN A 278 48.41 -27.12 40.78
C ASN A 278 47.14 -27.87 41.21
N GLN A 279 47.37 -28.97 41.94
CA GLN A 279 46.73 -29.48 43.18
C GLN A 279 45.22 -29.16 43.41
N THR A 280 44.34 -30.10 43.77
CA THR A 280 44.41 -31.07 44.89
C THR A 280 43.38 -32.21 44.73
N ASP A 281 43.72 -33.34 45.36
CA ASP A 281 42.87 -34.47 45.83
C ASP A 281 41.44 -34.11 46.29
N GLU A 282 40.48 -35.00 46.03
CA GLU A 282 39.70 -35.74 47.05
C GLU A 282 38.64 -36.67 46.41
N THR A 283 38.88 -37.98 46.51
CA THR A 283 37.97 -39.12 46.83
C THR A 283 36.53 -39.24 46.29
N GLU A 284 36.29 -40.43 45.70
CA GLU A 284 35.05 -41.16 45.30
C GLU A 284 34.01 -41.35 46.45
N PRO A 285 32.84 -42.06 46.31
CA PRO A 285 32.34 -42.90 45.20
C PRO A 285 30.80 -42.90 44.93
N ASP A 286 30.42 -43.71 43.94
CA ASP A 286 29.18 -44.50 43.75
C ASP A 286 27.80 -43.81 43.86
N ASP A 287 27.05 -43.82 42.74
CA ASP A 287 25.68 -44.35 42.80
C ASP A 287 25.37 -45.08 41.49
N ASP A 288 25.23 -46.39 41.63
CA ASP A 288 24.67 -47.33 40.67
C ASP A 288 23.25 -46.88 40.30
N THR A 289 22.93 -46.85 39.01
CA THR A 289 21.58 -47.19 38.58
C THR A 289 21.61 -47.84 37.21
N ASP A 290 21.28 -49.12 37.26
CA ASP A 290 21.14 -50.07 36.16
C ASP A 290 20.14 -49.60 35.08
N GLU A 291 20.55 -49.90 33.84
CA GLU A 291 19.78 -50.57 32.79
C GLU A 291 18.25 -50.33 32.75
N GLU A 292 17.77 -49.65 31.71
CA GLU A 292 16.73 -50.22 30.85
C GLU A 292 16.98 -49.84 29.38
N ASP A 293 17.10 -50.88 28.56
CA ASP A 293 17.12 -50.88 27.11
C ASP A 293 15.93 -50.14 26.50
N THR A 294 16.22 -49.19 25.61
CA THR A 294 15.41 -48.96 24.40
C THR A 294 16.33 -48.69 23.23
N ASP A 295 16.86 -49.77 22.65
CA ASP A 295 17.14 -49.83 21.21
C ASP A 295 15.81 -49.60 20.48
N ASP A 296 15.58 -48.40 19.91
CA ASP A 296 14.65 -48.18 18.77
C ASP A 296 14.57 -46.71 18.28
N ASP A 297 15.66 -45.93 18.29
CA ASP A 297 15.68 -44.56 17.68
C ASP A 297 16.68 -44.44 16.51
N ALA A 298 16.97 -45.54 15.83
CA ALA A 298 17.52 -45.49 14.48
C ALA A 298 16.34 -45.48 13.50
N ASP A 299 15.90 -44.28 13.09
CA ASP A 299 15.23 -43.99 11.78
C ASP A 299 14.37 -42.69 11.80
N GLU A 300 14.46 -41.81 12.81
CA GLU A 300 13.77 -40.50 12.74
C GLU A 300 14.57 -39.39 12.00
N ASP A 301 15.84 -39.61 11.66
CA ASP A 301 16.68 -38.63 10.96
C ASP A 301 16.59 -38.68 9.42
N GLU A 302 15.86 -39.64 8.83
CA GLU A 302 15.83 -39.87 7.38
C GLU A 302 14.48 -39.52 6.72
N MET A 303 13.87 -38.39 7.05
CA MET A 303 12.74 -37.89 6.23
C MET A 303 12.51 -36.38 6.18
N LEU A 304 13.57 -35.57 6.31
CA LEU A 304 13.53 -34.23 5.71
C LEU A 304 13.54 -34.40 4.19
N LEU A 305 12.36 -34.35 3.58
CA LEU A 305 12.16 -34.21 2.13
C LEU A 305 13.23 -33.27 1.55
N ARG A 306 14.29 -33.85 0.97
CA ARG A 306 15.29 -33.11 0.19
C ARG A 306 14.52 -32.41 -0.92
N ARG A 307 14.18 -31.14 -0.71
CA ARG A 307 13.62 -30.30 -1.76
C ARG A 307 14.63 -30.33 -2.89
N GLU A 308 14.19 -30.74 -4.08
CA GLU A 308 15.07 -30.71 -5.25
C GLU A 308 15.60 -29.28 -5.41
N LYS A 309 16.95 -29.14 -5.43
CA LYS A 309 17.61 -27.83 -5.60
C LYS A 309 17.03 -27.13 -6.82
N ARG A 310 16.32 -26.02 -6.60
CA ARG A 310 15.63 -25.28 -7.66
C ARG A 310 16.67 -24.69 -8.60
N ARG A 311 16.45 -24.87 -9.90
CA ARG A 311 17.35 -24.42 -10.97
C ARG A 311 16.53 -23.83 -12.09
N GLY A 312 17.03 -22.76 -12.68
CA GLY A 312 16.35 -22.14 -13.83
C GLY A 312 16.87 -20.74 -14.12
N LYS A 313 16.29 -20.14 -15.15
CA LYS A 313 16.51 -18.74 -15.49
C LYS A 313 15.85 -17.84 -14.46
N ILE A 314 16.45 -16.71 -14.14
CA ILE A 314 15.91 -15.81 -13.12
C ILE A 314 14.48 -15.30 -13.41
N SER A 315 14.08 -15.00 -14.65
CA SER A 315 12.70 -14.60 -14.98
C SER A 315 11.69 -15.72 -14.83
N GLU A 316 12.13 -16.98 -14.94
CA GLU A 316 11.28 -18.13 -14.71
C GLU A 316 11.12 -18.32 -13.21
N LEU A 317 12.23 -18.35 -12.46
CA LEU A 317 12.22 -18.50 -11.00
C LEU A 317 11.45 -17.37 -10.30
N ARG A 318 11.55 -16.13 -10.79
CA ARG A 318 10.85 -14.97 -10.21
C ARG A 318 9.32 -15.05 -10.27
N LYS A 319 8.76 -15.93 -11.10
CA LYS A 319 7.29 -16.12 -11.17
C LYS A 319 6.77 -16.82 -9.92
N ASP A 320 7.54 -17.80 -9.43
CA ASP A 320 7.15 -18.63 -8.29
C ASP A 320 7.85 -18.17 -7.00
N ILE A 321 9.00 -17.49 -7.13
CA ILE A 321 9.89 -17.07 -6.04
C ILE A 321 10.21 -15.59 -6.24
N PRO A 322 9.26 -14.68 -5.96
CA PRO A 322 9.42 -13.27 -6.31
C PRO A 322 10.41 -12.54 -5.38
N GLN A 323 10.80 -13.15 -4.25
CA GLN A 323 11.86 -12.67 -3.36
C GLN A 323 13.08 -13.57 -3.43
N MET A 324 14.23 -12.99 -3.78
CA MET A 324 15.45 -13.77 -3.95
C MET A 324 16.73 -12.98 -3.71
N ILE A 325 17.78 -13.71 -3.38
CA ILE A 325 19.12 -13.16 -3.21
C ILE A 325 20.06 -13.84 -4.17
N ILE A 326 20.72 -13.04 -4.99
CA ILE A 326 21.64 -13.53 -6.00
C ILE A 326 23.06 -13.34 -5.51
N ARG A 327 23.75 -14.46 -5.35
CA ARG A 327 25.17 -14.54 -5.03
C ARG A 327 26.00 -14.90 -6.26
N GLY A 328 27.29 -14.65 -6.14
CA GLY A 328 28.27 -15.04 -7.14
C GLY A 328 29.57 -14.25 -7.01
N ARG A 329 30.60 -14.72 -7.68
CA ARG A 329 31.95 -14.12 -7.66
C ARG A 329 31.97 -12.73 -8.32
N PRO A 330 33.01 -11.91 -8.03
CA PRO A 330 33.25 -10.67 -8.76
C PRO A 330 33.29 -10.91 -10.29
N GLY A 331 32.64 -10.04 -11.05
CA GLY A 331 32.61 -10.15 -12.52
C GLY A 331 31.53 -11.10 -13.09
N MET A 332 30.87 -11.91 -12.27
CA MET A 332 29.88 -12.91 -12.76
C MET A 332 28.60 -12.33 -13.37
N GLY A 333 28.38 -11.02 -13.33
CA GLY A 333 27.26 -10.38 -14.02
C GLY A 333 26.07 -9.98 -13.13
N LYS A 334 26.12 -10.12 -11.80
CA LYS A 334 25.05 -9.72 -10.86
C LYS A 334 24.39 -8.36 -11.16
N THR A 335 25.17 -7.28 -11.14
CA THR A 335 24.70 -5.93 -11.47
C THR A 335 24.06 -5.88 -12.86
N THR A 336 24.66 -6.58 -13.82
CA THR A 336 24.15 -6.63 -15.19
C THR A 336 22.79 -7.35 -15.21
N THR A 337 22.63 -8.45 -14.48
CA THR A 337 21.38 -9.20 -14.35
C THR A 337 20.28 -8.35 -13.72
N LEU A 338 20.55 -7.64 -12.62
CA LEU A 338 19.56 -6.73 -12.00
C LEU A 338 19.13 -5.61 -12.97
N ARG A 339 20.07 -5.03 -13.72
CA ARG A 339 19.77 -4.04 -14.76
C ARG A 339 18.90 -4.62 -15.88
N TYR A 340 19.20 -5.82 -16.34
CA TYR A 340 18.41 -6.50 -17.36
C TYR A 340 16.96 -6.70 -16.90
N LEU A 341 16.77 -7.21 -15.68
CA LEU A 341 15.44 -7.38 -15.10
C LEU A 341 14.70 -6.05 -14.95
N THR A 342 15.40 -5.01 -14.49
CA THR A 342 14.86 -3.64 -14.41
C THR A 342 14.40 -3.17 -15.79
N LEU A 343 15.18 -3.40 -16.85
CA LEU A 343 14.81 -3.03 -18.20
C LEU A 343 13.59 -3.81 -18.71
N CYS A 344 13.57 -5.14 -18.52
CA CYS A 344 12.46 -5.98 -18.94
C CYS A 344 11.15 -5.58 -18.27
N ASP A 345 11.18 -5.34 -16.96
CA ASP A 345 10.00 -4.96 -16.18
C ASP A 345 9.54 -3.54 -16.55
N ALA A 346 10.48 -2.62 -16.84
CA ALA A 346 10.15 -1.28 -17.29
C ALA A 346 9.44 -1.29 -18.65
N GLN A 347 9.92 -2.13 -19.59
CA GLN A 347 9.31 -2.30 -20.92
C GLN A 347 7.93 -2.98 -20.86
N ARG A 348 7.76 -3.95 -19.95
CA ARG A 348 6.46 -4.59 -19.68
C ARG A 348 5.51 -3.66 -18.93
N ARG A 349 6.05 -2.62 -18.28
CA ARG A 349 5.36 -1.66 -17.41
C ARG A 349 4.71 -2.27 -16.16
N GLN A 350 4.93 -3.56 -15.91
CA GLN A 350 4.45 -4.25 -14.74
C GLN A 350 5.32 -5.49 -14.46
N PRO A 351 5.79 -5.68 -13.22
CA PRO A 351 5.78 -4.70 -12.12
C PRO A 351 6.63 -3.46 -12.44
N VAL A 352 6.38 -2.33 -11.78
CA VAL A 352 7.22 -1.13 -11.96
C VAL A 352 8.56 -1.31 -11.23
N PRO A 353 9.71 -1.22 -11.93
CA PRO A 353 10.99 -1.60 -11.34
C PRO A 353 11.71 -0.42 -10.69
N PHE A 354 12.18 -0.63 -9.45
CA PHE A 354 12.98 0.32 -8.68
C PHE A 354 14.38 -0.27 -8.48
N LEU A 355 15.39 0.28 -9.17
CA LEU A 355 16.78 -0.18 -9.07
C LEU A 355 17.58 0.77 -8.18
N PHE A 356 18.13 0.24 -7.09
CA PHE A 356 18.93 1.00 -6.15
C PHE A 356 20.30 0.36 -5.91
N TYR A 357 21.35 1.16 -6.03
CA TYR A 357 22.73 0.74 -5.76
C TYR A 357 23.05 0.94 -4.29
N LEU A 358 23.21 -0.16 -3.55
CA LEU A 358 23.44 -0.15 -2.10
C LEU A 358 24.74 0.55 -1.71
N LYS A 359 25.72 0.66 -2.61
CA LYS A 359 26.92 1.49 -2.41
C LYS A 359 26.62 2.94 -1.98
N GLY A 360 25.47 3.48 -2.39
CA GLY A 360 25.02 4.83 -2.04
C GLY A 360 24.28 4.93 -0.71
N TYR A 361 23.97 3.81 -0.05
CA TYR A 361 23.24 3.79 1.21
C TYR A 361 24.06 4.42 2.33
N GLN A 362 23.40 5.27 3.12
CA GLN A 362 23.99 5.89 4.31
C GLN A 362 22.97 5.87 5.44
N SER A 363 23.29 5.20 6.56
CA SER A 363 22.31 5.00 7.64
C SER A 363 21.84 6.30 8.30
N ASN A 364 22.63 7.38 8.20
CA ASN A 364 22.31 8.71 8.72
C ASN A 364 21.36 9.53 7.82
N LYS A 365 21.08 9.09 6.59
CA LYS A 365 20.18 9.77 5.64
C LYS A 365 18.74 9.26 5.67
N GLY A 366 18.40 8.47 6.69
CA GLY A 366 17.10 7.83 6.84
C GLY A 366 17.12 6.38 6.38
N THR A 367 15.94 5.76 6.36
CA THR A 367 15.76 4.35 5.97
C THR A 367 16.10 4.13 4.49
N LEU A 368 16.41 2.89 4.12
CA LEU A 368 16.65 2.44 2.75
C LEU A 368 15.48 2.85 1.85
N LEU A 369 14.25 2.65 2.31
CA LEU A 369 13.05 3.01 1.54
C LEU A 369 12.94 4.52 1.31
N GLN A 370 13.26 5.34 2.31
CA GLN A 370 13.33 6.80 2.16
C GLN A 370 14.41 7.22 1.16
N GLN A 371 15.56 6.55 1.17
CA GLN A 371 16.64 6.83 0.23
C GLN A 371 16.28 6.43 -1.21
N ILE A 372 15.60 5.29 -1.40
CA ILE A 372 15.06 4.88 -2.71
C ILE A 372 14.05 5.91 -3.21
N ALA A 373 13.07 6.27 -2.38
CA ALA A 373 12.05 7.24 -2.75
C ALA A 373 12.67 8.60 -3.10
N THR A 374 13.65 9.07 -2.33
CA THR A 374 14.39 10.30 -2.62
C THR A 374 15.14 10.20 -3.95
N ALA A 375 15.81 9.08 -4.23
CA ALA A 375 16.55 8.88 -5.47
C ALA A 375 15.65 8.90 -6.72
N GLU A 376 14.39 8.48 -6.57
CA GLU A 376 13.40 8.45 -7.64
C GLU A 376 12.46 9.67 -7.63
N ALA A 377 12.72 10.65 -6.77
CA ALA A 377 11.89 11.86 -6.58
C ALA A 377 10.42 11.56 -6.25
N MET A 378 10.21 10.64 -5.29
CA MET A 378 8.92 10.18 -4.81
C MET A 378 8.82 10.33 -3.29
N GLU A 379 7.60 10.30 -2.75
CA GLU A 379 7.41 10.20 -1.31
C GLU A 379 7.64 8.78 -0.79
N ALA A 380 8.28 8.64 0.37
CA ALA A 380 8.59 7.33 0.94
C ALA A 380 7.33 6.53 1.29
N GLN A 381 6.31 7.20 1.85
CA GLN A 381 5.04 6.56 2.21
C GLN A 381 4.26 6.09 0.96
N TRP A 382 4.39 6.84 -0.14
CA TRP A 382 3.85 6.42 -1.43
C TRP A 382 4.52 5.13 -1.91
N LEU A 383 5.85 5.11 -1.91
CA LEU A 383 6.62 3.96 -2.39
C LEU A 383 6.34 2.71 -1.55
N GLU A 384 6.27 2.86 -0.22
CA GLU A 384 5.92 1.78 0.71
C GLU A 384 4.59 1.13 0.34
N ARG A 385 3.54 1.94 0.18
CA ARG A 385 2.19 1.47 -0.17
C ARG A 385 2.13 0.88 -1.57
N TYR A 386 2.86 1.48 -2.52
CA TYR A 386 2.94 1.00 -3.90
C TYR A 386 3.59 -0.39 -3.98
N LEU A 387 4.66 -0.62 -3.22
CA LEU A 387 5.31 -1.92 -3.08
C LEU A 387 4.42 -2.92 -2.32
N ALA A 388 3.75 -2.48 -1.24
CA ALA A 388 2.83 -3.31 -0.46
C ALA A 388 1.61 -3.79 -1.26
N ALA A 389 1.15 -2.99 -2.22
CA ALA A 389 0.09 -3.37 -3.15
C ALA A 389 0.56 -4.37 -4.24
N GLY A 390 1.84 -4.73 -4.29
CA GLY A 390 2.40 -5.65 -5.28
C GLY A 390 2.61 -5.03 -6.67
N ASN A 391 2.54 -3.70 -6.78
CA ASN A 391 2.65 -3.00 -8.07
C ASN A 391 4.10 -2.74 -8.50
N GLY A 392 5.07 -2.86 -7.59
CA GLY A 392 6.48 -2.60 -7.86
C GLY A 392 7.40 -3.80 -7.61
N ALA A 393 8.57 -3.77 -8.25
CA ALA A 393 9.66 -4.71 -8.03
C ALA A 393 10.91 -3.95 -7.57
N LEU A 394 11.55 -4.42 -6.50
CA LEU A 394 12.72 -3.77 -5.93
C LEU A 394 14.01 -4.54 -6.26
N TYR A 395 14.98 -3.86 -6.86
CA TYR A 395 16.28 -4.41 -7.23
C TYR A 395 17.37 -3.71 -6.42
N LEU A 396 18.00 -4.43 -5.50
CA LEU A 396 19.03 -3.91 -4.61
C LEU A 396 20.40 -4.46 -4.98
N ASP A 397 21.27 -3.63 -5.54
CA ASP A 397 22.56 -4.07 -6.06
C ASP A 397 23.71 -3.77 -5.08
N GLY A 398 24.47 -4.80 -4.70
CA GLY A 398 25.77 -4.66 -4.05
C GLY A 398 25.72 -4.59 -2.54
N LEU A 399 25.00 -5.49 -1.86
CA LEU A 399 24.96 -5.54 -0.39
C LEU A 399 26.36 -5.68 0.24
N ASN A 400 27.26 -6.38 -0.44
CA ASN A 400 28.65 -6.56 -0.04
C ASN A 400 29.53 -5.30 -0.20
N GLU A 401 29.01 -4.19 -0.75
CA GLU A 401 29.78 -2.97 -0.98
C GLU A 401 29.79 -2.02 0.23
N ILE A 402 29.02 -2.34 1.27
CA ILE A 402 29.04 -1.64 2.56
C ILE A 402 30.19 -2.15 3.42
N ILE A 403 31.22 -1.31 3.59
CA ILE A 403 32.45 -1.66 4.31
C ILE A 403 32.17 -1.82 5.81
N ASP A 404 31.46 -0.86 6.41
CA ASP A 404 31.15 -0.86 7.84
C ASP A 404 30.20 -2.01 8.22
N ALA A 405 30.60 -2.83 9.19
CA ALA A 405 29.82 -4.00 9.59
C ALA A 405 28.50 -3.61 10.28
N GLY A 406 28.50 -2.52 11.05
CA GLY A 406 27.31 -2.02 11.75
C GLY A 406 26.27 -1.45 10.79
N GLU A 407 26.69 -0.67 9.79
CA GLU A 407 25.79 -0.18 8.73
C GLU A 407 25.24 -1.32 7.88
N ARG A 408 26.06 -2.33 7.59
CA ARG A 408 25.62 -3.51 6.84
C ARG A 408 24.54 -4.27 7.60
N GLU A 409 24.69 -4.42 8.91
CA GLU A 409 23.71 -5.12 9.75
C GLU A 409 22.39 -4.35 9.89
N LYS A 410 22.44 -3.02 9.97
CA LYS A 410 21.25 -2.18 9.88
C LYS A 410 20.56 -2.34 8.53
N LEU A 411 21.31 -2.23 7.44
CA LEU A 411 20.79 -2.39 6.09
C LEU A 411 20.13 -3.76 5.89
N LYS A 412 20.73 -4.83 6.41
CA LYS A 412 20.16 -6.18 6.43
C LYS A 412 18.79 -6.20 7.12
N THR A 413 18.69 -5.62 8.32
CA THR A 413 17.42 -5.50 9.08
C THR A 413 16.36 -4.72 8.28
N GLU A 414 16.75 -3.65 7.60
CA GLU A 414 15.84 -2.86 6.77
C GLU A 414 15.36 -3.63 5.53
N ILE A 415 16.24 -4.41 4.89
CA ILE A 415 15.88 -5.28 3.76
C ILE A 415 14.87 -6.34 4.20
N GLU A 416 15.01 -6.92 5.40
CA GLU A 416 14.00 -7.84 5.95
C GLU A 416 12.66 -7.16 6.21
N GLY A 417 12.68 -5.94 6.75
CA GLY A 417 11.48 -5.13 6.93
C GLY A 417 10.75 -4.89 5.61
N ILE A 418 11.50 -4.53 4.56
CA ILE A 418 10.95 -4.33 3.22
C ILE A 418 10.46 -5.65 2.62
N ALA A 419 11.14 -6.77 2.84
CA ALA A 419 10.69 -8.09 2.38
C ALA A 419 9.32 -8.49 2.94
N ARG A 420 8.93 -7.99 4.11
CA ARG A 420 7.59 -8.28 4.67
C ARG A 420 6.46 -7.57 3.93
N ILE A 421 6.76 -6.47 3.23
CA ILE A 421 5.77 -5.67 2.51
C ILE A 421 5.89 -5.82 0.98
N CYS A 422 7.10 -5.94 0.44
CA CYS A 422 7.35 -5.97 -0.99
C CYS A 422 7.49 -7.41 -1.48
N THR A 423 6.50 -7.90 -2.22
CA THR A 423 6.48 -9.29 -2.70
C THR A 423 7.51 -9.57 -3.78
N ASN A 424 7.93 -8.58 -4.57
CA ASN A 424 8.90 -8.74 -5.67
C ASN A 424 10.20 -8.01 -5.37
N MET A 425 11.20 -8.74 -4.89
CA MET A 425 12.48 -8.17 -4.46
C MET A 425 13.66 -9.06 -4.83
N VAL A 426 14.69 -8.46 -5.43
CA VAL A 426 15.92 -9.15 -5.80
C VAL A 426 17.11 -8.39 -5.22
N VAL A 427 17.91 -9.06 -4.39
CA VAL A 427 19.10 -8.47 -3.77
C VAL A 427 20.35 -9.13 -4.33
N SER A 428 21.38 -8.37 -4.67
CA SER A 428 22.67 -8.90 -5.12
C SER A 428 23.73 -8.82 -4.02
N SER A 429 24.53 -9.89 -3.87
CA SER A 429 25.60 -9.96 -2.87
C SER A 429 26.79 -10.83 -3.34
N ARG A 430 27.88 -10.83 -2.56
CA ARG A 430 29.00 -11.79 -2.71
C ARG A 430 28.80 -12.98 -1.78
N GLU A 431 29.41 -14.11 -2.11
CA GLU A 431 29.34 -15.39 -1.37
C GLU A 431 29.55 -15.23 0.15
N LYS A 432 30.53 -14.42 0.58
CA LYS A 432 30.88 -14.24 2.02
C LYS A 432 30.16 -13.09 2.75
N ALA A 433 29.30 -12.34 2.08
CA ALA A 433 28.69 -11.14 2.66
C ALA A 433 27.28 -11.39 3.23
N TYR A 434 26.78 -12.62 3.08
CA TYR A 434 25.43 -12.98 3.45
C TYR A 434 25.44 -14.19 4.38
N ASP A 435 24.82 -14.00 5.55
CA ASP A 435 24.64 -15.05 6.55
C ASP A 435 23.26 -15.64 6.30
N THR A 436 23.20 -16.89 5.85
CA THR A 436 21.99 -17.57 5.39
C THR A 436 21.03 -17.88 6.52
N ASP A 437 21.53 -17.97 7.76
CA ASP A 437 20.79 -18.58 8.87
C ASP A 437 19.77 -17.61 9.47
N ARG A 438 19.92 -16.32 9.19
CA ARG A 438 19.03 -15.27 9.68
C ARG A 438 17.95 -14.85 8.68
N PHE A 439 18.15 -15.09 7.40
CA PHE A 439 17.33 -14.52 6.34
C PHE A 439 16.38 -15.54 5.71
N LYS A 440 15.07 -15.28 5.83
CA LYS A 440 14.01 -16.11 5.24
C LYS A 440 13.83 -15.93 3.72
N ILE A 441 14.77 -15.25 3.05
CA ILE A 441 14.71 -15.01 1.61
C ILE A 441 15.58 -16.08 0.92
N PRO A 442 15.05 -16.83 -0.05
CA PRO A 442 15.81 -17.84 -0.79
C PRO A 442 17.08 -17.27 -1.44
N VAL A 443 18.18 -18.01 -1.31
CA VAL A 443 19.50 -17.61 -1.81
C VAL A 443 19.88 -18.48 -3.01
N PHE A 444 20.29 -17.80 -4.07
CA PHE A 444 20.63 -18.40 -5.35
C PHE A 444 22.03 -18.01 -5.80
N ASP A 445 22.80 -19.00 -6.26
CA ASP A 445 24.10 -18.76 -6.87
C ASP A 445 24.00 -18.66 -8.39
N LEU A 446 24.64 -17.64 -8.93
CA LEU A 446 24.85 -17.54 -10.37
C LEU A 446 25.78 -18.64 -10.83
N LYS A 447 25.34 -19.40 -11.83
CA LYS A 447 26.21 -20.37 -12.49
C LYS A 447 27.28 -19.69 -13.34
N PRO A 448 28.50 -20.25 -13.38
CA PRO A 448 29.49 -19.89 -14.41
C PRO A 448 28.93 -20.15 -15.81
N LEU A 449 29.41 -19.39 -16.80
CA LEU A 449 28.99 -19.59 -18.19
C LEU A 449 29.43 -20.98 -18.70
N ASP A 450 28.52 -21.65 -19.40
CA ASP A 450 28.85 -22.88 -20.14
C ASP A 450 29.43 -22.57 -21.53
N ALA A 451 29.86 -23.61 -22.25
CA ALA A 451 30.46 -23.44 -23.58
C ALA A 451 29.50 -22.79 -24.61
N ALA A 452 28.20 -23.08 -24.54
CA ALA A 452 27.22 -22.51 -25.46
C ALA A 452 27.02 -21.01 -25.17
N GLN A 453 26.91 -20.65 -23.89
CA GLN A 453 26.79 -19.28 -23.42
C GLN A 453 28.04 -18.45 -23.72
N ILE A 454 29.25 -19.03 -23.57
CA ILE A 454 30.50 -18.37 -23.97
C ILE A 454 30.52 -18.15 -25.49
N THR A 455 30.19 -19.19 -26.27
CA THR A 455 30.19 -19.10 -27.74
C THR A 455 29.27 -17.98 -28.20
N GLU A 456 28.10 -17.88 -27.57
CA GLU A 456 27.14 -16.87 -27.91
C GLU A 456 27.56 -15.47 -27.46
N TYR A 457 28.06 -15.33 -26.23
CA TYR A 457 28.61 -14.08 -25.72
C TYR A 457 29.66 -13.52 -26.70
N VAL A 458 30.62 -14.37 -27.09
CA VAL A 458 31.67 -14.04 -28.05
C VAL A 458 31.06 -13.68 -29.41
N GLY A 459 30.10 -14.45 -29.91
CA GLY A 459 29.42 -14.16 -31.18
C GLY A 459 28.72 -12.79 -31.22
N LYS A 460 28.09 -12.39 -30.12
CA LYS A 460 27.43 -11.08 -29.99
C LYS A 460 28.43 -9.95 -29.85
N VAL A 461 29.40 -10.07 -28.92
CA VAL A 461 30.38 -9.00 -28.64
C VAL A 461 31.27 -8.71 -29.85
N TYR A 462 31.71 -9.74 -30.56
CA TYR A 462 32.58 -9.59 -31.72
C TYR A 462 31.80 -9.57 -33.04
N LYS A 463 30.47 -9.38 -33.03
CA LYS A 463 29.62 -9.17 -34.22
C LYS A 463 29.77 -10.18 -35.37
N LYS A 464 30.10 -11.44 -35.05
CA LYS A 464 30.49 -12.47 -36.04
C LYS A 464 31.75 -12.12 -36.85
N GLU A 465 32.51 -11.13 -36.46
CA GLU A 465 33.84 -10.88 -36.99
C GLU A 465 34.80 -11.99 -36.54
N GLU A 466 35.81 -12.18 -37.38
CA GLU A 466 36.90 -13.11 -37.17
C GLU A 466 37.74 -12.70 -35.94
N ILE A 467 37.75 -13.54 -34.90
CA ILE A 467 38.49 -13.29 -33.65
C ILE A 467 39.97 -13.55 -33.94
N VAL A 468 40.77 -12.50 -33.84
CA VAL A 468 42.20 -12.57 -34.13
C VAL A 468 42.98 -12.79 -32.84
N VAL A 469 43.69 -13.91 -32.76
CA VAL A 469 44.65 -14.19 -31.69
C VAL A 469 46.06 -14.11 -32.26
N LEU A 470 46.92 -13.35 -31.58
CA LEU A 470 48.35 -13.28 -31.89
C LEU A 470 49.08 -14.27 -30.99
N GLN A 471 49.66 -15.31 -31.59
CA GLN A 471 50.45 -16.32 -30.87
C GLN A 471 51.83 -16.43 -31.53
N ASP A 472 52.88 -16.15 -30.76
CA ASP A 472 54.28 -16.19 -31.23
C ASP A 472 54.54 -15.36 -32.51
N GLY A 473 53.88 -14.21 -32.64
CA GLY A 473 53.97 -13.33 -33.81
C GLY A 473 53.12 -13.76 -35.01
N ASN A 474 52.46 -14.92 -34.95
CA ASN A 474 51.54 -15.38 -35.98
C ASN A 474 50.10 -14.94 -35.69
N ARG A 475 49.44 -14.39 -36.71
CA ARG A 475 48.03 -14.02 -36.67
C ARG A 475 47.19 -15.25 -37.00
N GLN A 476 46.43 -15.75 -36.04
CA GLN A 476 45.43 -16.78 -36.27
C GLN A 476 44.03 -16.21 -36.04
N THR A 477 43.09 -16.76 -36.78
CA THR A 477 41.72 -16.28 -36.80
C THR A 477 40.76 -17.39 -36.41
N TYR A 478 39.77 -17.06 -35.57
CA TYR A 478 38.79 -17.99 -35.05
C TYR A 478 37.37 -17.45 -35.25
N THR A 479 36.43 -18.35 -35.54
CA THR A 479 35.01 -18.08 -35.35
C THR A 479 34.71 -18.18 -33.85
N PRO A 480 33.56 -17.67 -33.36
CA PRO A 480 33.17 -17.86 -31.96
C PRO A 480 33.20 -19.33 -31.53
N GLN A 481 32.75 -20.25 -32.39
CA GLN A 481 32.78 -21.69 -32.12
C GLN A 481 34.21 -22.22 -32.02
N THR A 482 35.10 -21.88 -32.96
CA THR A 482 36.48 -22.38 -32.93
C THR A 482 37.32 -21.70 -31.85
N PHE A 483 36.97 -20.48 -31.43
CA PHE A 483 37.56 -19.80 -30.30
C PHE A 483 37.22 -20.49 -28.97
N VAL A 484 35.97 -20.89 -28.76
CA VAL A 484 35.60 -21.66 -27.56
C VAL A 484 36.26 -23.03 -27.54
N GLN A 485 36.35 -23.70 -28.69
CA GLN A 485 37.11 -24.95 -28.79
C GLN A 485 38.60 -24.75 -28.46
N LEU A 486 39.19 -23.62 -28.86
CA LEU A 486 40.56 -23.26 -28.47
C LEU A 486 40.68 -23.08 -26.95
N LEU A 487 39.75 -22.35 -26.32
CA LEU A 487 39.73 -22.17 -24.87
C LEU A 487 39.64 -23.51 -24.14
N GLN A 488 38.80 -24.44 -24.61
CA GLN A 488 38.64 -25.76 -24.03
C GLN A 488 39.91 -26.62 -24.07
N LYS A 489 40.83 -26.37 -25.01
CA LYS A 489 42.15 -27.04 -25.03
C LYS A 489 43.05 -26.62 -23.86
N SER A 490 42.76 -25.49 -23.21
CA SER A 490 43.46 -25.01 -22.02
C SER A 490 42.48 -24.91 -20.85
N PRO A 491 42.37 -25.96 -20.00
CA PRO A 491 41.39 -25.99 -18.90
C PRO A 491 41.45 -24.77 -17.98
N LYS A 492 42.66 -24.22 -17.75
CA LYS A 492 42.85 -23.00 -16.95
C LYS A 492 42.22 -21.77 -17.60
N LEU A 493 42.42 -21.57 -18.90
CA LEU A 493 41.84 -20.44 -19.64
C LEU A 493 40.32 -20.60 -19.76
N TYR A 494 39.84 -21.80 -20.07
CA TYR A 494 38.40 -22.07 -20.12
C TYR A 494 37.72 -21.71 -18.80
N ARG A 495 38.27 -22.15 -17.66
CA ARG A 495 37.73 -21.85 -16.32
C ARG A 495 37.67 -20.34 -16.02
N LEU A 496 38.66 -19.57 -16.47
CA LEU A 496 38.64 -18.11 -16.36
C LEU A 496 37.52 -17.50 -17.20
N CYS A 497 37.37 -17.97 -18.45
CA CYS A 497 36.37 -17.50 -19.40
C CYS A 497 34.92 -17.87 -19.04
N GLN A 498 34.70 -18.78 -18.08
CA GLN A 498 33.36 -18.99 -17.50
C GLN A 498 32.85 -17.77 -16.71
N ASN A 499 33.74 -16.85 -16.35
CA ASN A 499 33.37 -15.54 -15.81
C ASN A 499 33.34 -14.52 -16.96
N PRO A 500 32.18 -13.90 -17.25
CA PRO A 500 32.01 -12.97 -18.38
C PRO A 500 33.02 -11.81 -18.39
N PHE A 501 33.56 -11.44 -17.24
CA PHE A 501 34.58 -10.40 -17.13
C PHE A 501 35.85 -10.70 -17.94
N PHE A 502 36.25 -11.97 -18.05
CA PHE A 502 37.47 -12.37 -18.77
C PHE A 502 37.25 -12.64 -20.27
N LEU A 503 36.02 -12.48 -20.76
CA LEU A 503 35.68 -12.60 -22.19
C LEU A 503 35.71 -11.26 -22.94
N ARG A 504 36.18 -10.19 -22.27
CA ARG A 504 36.22 -8.83 -22.81
C ARG A 504 37.55 -8.50 -23.44
#